data_AF-A0AA87FFB0-F1
#
_entry.id   AF-A0AA87FFB0-F1
#
_cell.length_a   1.000
_cell.length_b   1.000
_cell.length_c   1.000
_cell.angle_alpha   90.00
_cell.angle_beta   90.00
_cell.angle_gamma   90.00
#
_symmetry.space_group_name_H-M   'P 1'
#
loop_
_entity.id
_entity.type
_entity.pdbx_description
1 polymer ?
#
loop_
_entity_poly.entity_id
_entity_poly.type
_entity_poly.pdbx_seq_one_letter_code
_entity_poly.pdbx_strand_id
1 'polypeptide(L)'
;MILYEKTIIFYCSNPLMGGGWFWYEQSYGTTDYYTKITSKGERVSIGRGSGREHFRYKYNLASYTSDNNEKDVSFNSYGDKPLKENAYLVLHVNNHKE
;
A
#
# COMPACT_ATOMS: atom_id res chain seq x y z
N MET A 1 -4.03 -27.16 -0.43
CA MET A 1 -5.36 -26.84 0.13
C MET A 1 -5.36 -27.36 1.56
N ILE A 2 -5.02 -26.51 2.52
CA ILE A 2 -4.92 -26.91 3.93
C ILE A 2 -6.11 -26.26 4.64
N LEU A 3 -7.07 -27.10 5.02
CA LEU A 3 -8.17 -26.75 5.90
C LEU A 3 -7.61 -26.33 7.27
N TYR A 4 -7.99 -25.14 7.74
CA TYR A 4 -7.81 -24.75 9.13
C TYR A 4 -8.98 -25.28 9.96
N GLU A 5 -8.73 -26.30 10.78
CA GLU A 5 -9.67 -26.72 11.82
C GLU A 5 -9.78 -25.61 12.89
N LYS A 6 -11.00 -25.13 13.10
CA LYS A 6 -11.34 -24.15 14.13
C LYS A 6 -11.34 -24.82 15.51
N THR A 7 -10.19 -24.81 16.18
CA THR A 7 -10.13 -25.11 17.62
C THR A 7 -10.51 -23.84 18.39
N ILE A 8 -11.77 -23.76 18.81
CA ILE A 8 -12.25 -22.71 19.73
C ILE A 8 -11.69 -23.05 21.12
N ILE A 9 -10.65 -22.34 21.55
CA ILE A 9 -10.12 -22.41 22.91
C ILE A 9 -10.69 -21.23 23.71
N PHE A 10 -11.62 -21.51 24.62
CA PHE A 10 -12.06 -20.56 25.64
C PHE A 10 -11.01 -20.49 26.77
N TYR A 11 -10.09 -19.52 26.72
CA TYR A 11 -9.32 -19.13 27.90
C TYR A 11 -9.97 -17.92 28.57
N CYS A 12 -10.75 -18.18 29.62
CA CYS A 12 -11.18 -17.18 30.59
C CYS A 12 -10.10 -17.07 31.68
N SER A 13 -9.17 -16.13 31.55
CA SER A 13 -8.55 -15.38 32.65
C SER A 13 -7.42 -14.49 32.14
N ASN A 14 -7.53 -13.18 32.48
CA ASN A 14 -6.57 -12.09 32.28
C ASN A 14 -6.60 -11.28 30.95
N PRO A 15 -7.47 -10.26 30.82
CA PRO A 15 -7.51 -9.35 29.66
C PRO A 15 -6.42 -8.25 29.66
N LEU A 16 -5.50 -8.20 30.63
CA LEU A 16 -4.63 -7.03 30.83
C LEU A 16 -3.28 -7.07 30.09
N MET A 17 -2.87 -8.21 29.53
CA MET A 17 -1.55 -8.32 28.86
C MET A 17 -1.64 -8.48 27.33
N GLY A 18 -2.81 -8.80 26.77
CA GLY A 18 -3.01 -8.92 25.31
C GLY A 18 -3.24 -7.60 24.58
N GLY A 19 -3.56 -6.52 25.32
CA GLY A 19 -3.93 -5.24 24.70
C GLY A 19 -2.80 -4.61 23.89
N GLY A 20 -1.57 -4.55 24.43
CA GLY A 20 -0.46 -3.81 23.80
C GLY A 20 -0.07 -4.32 22.41
N TRP A 21 -0.08 -5.64 22.19
CA TRP A 21 0.21 -6.22 20.87
C TRP A 21 -0.90 -5.96 19.86
N PHE A 22 -2.16 -6.10 20.29
CA PHE A 22 -3.33 -5.85 19.46
C PHE A 22 -3.42 -4.38 19.04
N TRP A 23 -3.15 -3.44 19.96
CA TRP A 23 -3.08 -2.00 19.64
C TRP A 23 -1.95 -1.65 18.67
N TYR A 24 -0.81 -2.36 18.75
CA TYR A 24 0.34 -2.16 17.87
C TYR A 24 0.08 -2.66 16.46
N GLU A 25 -0.46 -3.88 16.29
CA GLU A 25 -0.90 -4.38 14.98
C GLU A 25 -1.99 -3.50 14.36
N GLN A 26 -2.93 -3.00 15.16
CA GLN A 26 -4.00 -2.14 14.68
C GLN A 26 -3.52 -0.73 14.32
N SER A 27 -2.51 -0.18 15.02
CA SER A 27 -1.97 1.18 14.76
C SER A 27 -0.79 1.22 13.79
N TYR A 28 -0.14 0.10 13.48
CA TYR A 28 0.99 0.08 12.54
C TYR A 28 0.80 -0.89 11.38
N GLY A 29 -0.42 -1.42 11.22
CA GLY A 29 -0.79 -2.21 10.06
C GLY A 29 -0.48 -1.45 8.78
N THR A 30 0.53 -1.92 8.06
CA THR A 30 0.80 -1.50 6.68
C THR A 30 -0.04 -2.39 5.78
N THR A 31 -0.75 -1.78 4.84
CA THR A 31 -1.51 -2.54 3.85
C THR A 31 -0.69 -2.59 2.58
N ASP A 32 -0.36 -3.81 2.16
CA ASP A 32 0.39 -4.06 0.93
C ASP A 32 -0.57 -4.18 -0.25
N TYR A 33 -0.34 -3.33 -1.26
CA TYR A 33 -1.07 -3.36 -2.52
C TYR A 33 -0.14 -3.75 -3.66
N TYR A 34 -0.58 -4.72 -4.47
CA TYR A 34 0.13 -5.23 -5.62
C TYR A 34 -0.47 -4.64 -6.89
N THR A 35 0.33 -3.94 -7.69
CA THR A 35 -0.13 -3.35 -8.96
C THR A 35 0.86 -3.61 -10.09
N LYS A 36 0.35 -3.62 -11.32
CA LYS A 36 1.16 -3.72 -12.53
C LYS A 36 1.11 -2.39 -13.26
N ILE A 37 2.28 -1.87 -13.64
CA ILE A 37 2.38 -0.69 -14.50
C ILE A 37 1.93 -1.08 -15.91
N THR A 38 0.71 -0.66 -16.29
CA THR A 38 0.13 -0.88 -17.63
C THR A 38 0.21 0.34 -18.54
N SER A 39 0.62 1.50 -18.00
CA SER A 39 0.71 2.76 -18.73
C SER A 39 2.03 3.48 -18.44
N LYS A 40 2.39 4.43 -19.31
CA LYS A 40 3.59 5.27 -19.13
C LYS A 40 3.42 6.34 -18.04
N GLY A 41 2.20 6.54 -17.55
CA GLY A 41 1.85 7.58 -16.57
C GLY A 41 1.64 8.95 -17.21
N GLU A 42 0.89 9.80 -16.53
CA GLU A 42 0.60 11.18 -16.95
C GLU A 42 1.67 12.12 -16.40
N ARG A 43 2.33 12.90 -17.26
CA ARG A 43 3.33 13.88 -16.82
C ARG A 43 2.62 15.09 -16.20
N VAL A 44 2.88 15.33 -14.92
CA VAL A 44 2.36 16.46 -14.15
C VAL A 44 3.50 17.36 -13.71
N SER A 45 3.37 18.67 -13.95
CA SER A 45 4.32 19.66 -13.44
C SER A 45 4.05 19.92 -11.96
N ILE A 46 5.08 19.78 -11.11
CA ILE A 46 4.98 20.03 -9.67
C ILE A 46 5.56 21.40 -9.28
N GLY A 47 5.88 22.24 -10.26
CA GLY A 47 6.40 23.59 -10.07
C GLY A 47 7.88 23.74 -10.40
N ARG A 48 8.39 24.96 -10.22
CA ARG A 48 9.76 25.35 -10.54
C ARG A 48 10.55 25.54 -9.25
N GLY A 49 11.35 24.55 -8.88
CA GLY A 49 12.21 24.57 -7.71
C GLY A 49 13.66 24.78 -8.13
N SER A 50 14.33 25.81 -7.60
CA SER A 50 15.74 26.13 -7.92
C SER A 50 16.03 26.33 -9.41
N GLY A 51 15.12 26.98 -10.14
CA GLY A 51 15.30 27.33 -11.57
C GLY A 51 15.09 26.18 -12.56
N ARG A 52 14.92 24.94 -12.10
CA ARG A 52 14.59 23.77 -12.94
C ARG A 52 13.09 23.45 -12.83
N GLU A 53 12.50 23.03 -13.94
CA GLU A 53 11.14 22.51 -13.96
C GLU A 53 11.16 21.07 -13.45
N HIS A 54 10.38 20.80 -12.40
CA HIS A 54 10.24 19.45 -11.83
C HIS A 54 8.92 18.85 -12.30
N PHE A 55 8.97 17.59 -12.71
CA PHE A 55 7.80 16.88 -13.19
C PHE A 55 7.71 15.52 -12.49
N ARG A 56 6.49 15.07 -12.25
CA ARG A 56 6.25 13.70 -11.80
C ARG A 56 5.31 13.01 -12.78
N TYR A 57 5.37 11.69 -12.79
CA TYR A 57 4.44 10.87 -13.53
C TYR A 57 3.38 10.38 -12.57
N LYS A 58 2.12 10.73 -12.83
CA LYS A 58 0.97 10.27 -12.07
C LYS A 58 0.46 8.97 -12.67
N TYR A 59 0.17 8.01 -11.81
CA TYR A 59 -0.38 6.72 -12.17
C TYR A 59 -1.71 6.54 -11.43
N ASN A 60 -2.72 6.05 -12.14
CA ASN A 60 -3.94 5.51 -11.57
C ASN A 60 -4.07 4.08 -12.10
N LEU A 61 -3.88 3.10 -11.23
CA LEU A 61 -3.79 1.70 -11.60
C LEU A 61 -4.65 0.87 -10.66
N ALA A 62 -5.29 -0.16 -11.21
CA ALA A 62 -5.90 -1.20 -10.40
C ALA A 62 -4.82 -1.92 -9.59
N SER A 63 -5.10 -2.15 -8.31
CA SER A 63 -4.23 -2.90 -7.41
C SER A 63 -5.02 -3.91 -6.63
N TYR A 64 -4.35 -4.93 -6.12
CA TYR A 64 -4.95 -6.01 -5.35
C TYR A 64 -4.26 -6.11 -4.00
N THR A 65 -5.01 -6.35 -2.94
CA THR A 65 -4.43 -6.74 -1.65
C THR A 65 -4.05 -8.22 -1.63
N SER A 66 -3.36 -8.67 -0.58
CA SER A 66 -3.12 -10.11 -0.33
C SER A 66 -4.39 -10.95 -0.31
N ASP A 67 -5.51 -10.35 0.10
CA ASP A 67 -6.82 -11.00 0.17
C ASP A 67 -7.59 -10.95 -1.16
N ASN A 68 -6.91 -10.54 -2.25
CA ASN A 68 -7.47 -10.41 -3.58
C ASN A 68 -8.59 -9.37 -3.71
N ASN A 69 -8.62 -8.38 -2.81
CA ASN A 69 -9.54 -7.25 -2.90
C ASN A 69 -8.98 -6.22 -3.87
N GLU A 70 -9.77 -5.84 -4.86
CA GLU A 70 -9.42 -4.82 -5.85
C GLU A 70 -9.59 -3.42 -5.27
N LYS A 71 -8.60 -2.56 -5.51
CA LYS A 71 -8.61 -1.14 -5.15
C LYS A 71 -7.79 -0.33 -6.15
N ASP A 72 -8.35 0.76 -6.63
CA ASP A 72 -7.60 1.72 -7.44
C ASP A 72 -6.62 2.52 -6.57
N VAL A 73 -5.37 2.56 -6.98
CA VAL A 73 -4.32 3.33 -6.30
C VAL A 73 -3.82 4.44 -7.20
N SER A 74 -3.85 5.65 -6.67
CA SER A 74 -3.29 6.83 -7.31
C SER A 74 -2.00 7.23 -6.63
N PHE A 75 -0.90 7.23 -7.37
CA PHE A 75 0.42 7.60 -6.84
C PHE A 75 1.29 8.31 -7.89
N ASN A 76 2.31 9.02 -7.41
CA ASN A 76 3.25 9.75 -8.25
C ASN A 76 4.62 9.08 -8.25
N SER A 77 5.35 9.18 -9.37
CA SER A 77 6.74 8.76 -9.44
C SER A 77 7.61 9.59 -8.48
N TYR A 78 8.66 8.97 -7.95
CA TYR A 78 9.61 9.63 -7.06
C TYR A 78 10.46 10.70 -7.78
N GLY A 79 10.74 10.52 -9.07
CA GLY A 79 11.54 11.46 -9.87
C GLY A 79 10.94 11.78 -11.24
N ASP A 80 11.68 12.55 -12.03
CA ASP A 80 11.30 13.05 -13.35
C ASP A 80 11.35 11.99 -14.47
N LYS A 81 11.30 10.71 -14.11
CA LYS A 81 11.33 9.58 -15.06
C LYS A 81 10.08 8.71 -14.88
N PRO A 82 9.52 8.20 -15.99
CA PRO A 82 8.41 7.26 -15.91
C PRO A 82 8.88 5.92 -15.33
N LEU A 83 7.96 5.22 -14.68
CA LEU A 83 8.16 3.86 -14.21
C LEU A 83 8.23 2.89 -15.39
N LYS A 84 8.95 1.79 -15.20
CA LYS A 84 9.12 0.78 -16.24
C LYS A 84 7.77 0.12 -16.56
N GLU A 85 7.40 0.11 -17.83
CA GLU A 85 6.19 -0.55 -18.30
C GLU A 85 6.25 -2.06 -18.05
N ASN A 86 5.11 -2.66 -17.71
CA ASN A 86 4.98 -4.07 -17.31
C ASN A 86 5.74 -4.47 -16.04
N ALA A 87 6.25 -3.52 -15.26
CA ALA A 87 6.79 -3.80 -13.94
C ALA A 87 5.66 -4.05 -12.92
N TYR A 88 5.93 -4.92 -11.95
CA TYR A 88 5.09 -5.13 -10.79
C TYR A 88 5.63 -4.31 -9.62
N LEU A 89 4.75 -3.65 -8.88
CA LEU A 89 5.09 -2.84 -7.71
C LEU A 89 4.30 -3.32 -6.50
N VAL A 90 4.95 -3.26 -5.35
CA VAL A 90 4.33 -3.40 -4.03
C VAL A 90 4.29 -2.02 -3.40
N LEU A 91 3.08 -1.58 -3.06
CA LEU A 91 2.81 -0.30 -2.42
C LEU A 91 2.50 -0.57 -0.94
N HIS A 92 3.41 -0.16 -0.08
CA HIS A 92 3.22 -0.22 1.37
C HIS A 92 2.49 1.06 1.81
N VAL A 93 1.18 0.96 1.99
CA VAL A 93 0.37 2.10 2.46
C VAL A 93 0.31 2.06 3.97
N ASN A 94 0.79 3.12 4.60
CA ASN A 94 0.65 3.30 6.04
C ASN A 94 -0.72 3.93 6.32
N ASN A 95 -1.59 3.22 7.02
CA ASN A 95 -2.95 3.65 7.34
C ASN A 95 -3.00 4.87 8.29
N HIS A 96 -1.87 5.31 8.86
CA HIS A 96 -1.77 6.47 9.76
C HIS A 96 -1.36 7.79 9.09
N LYS A 97 -1.06 7.79 7.79
CA LYS A 97 -0.78 9.03 7.05
C LYS A 97 -1.99 9.39 6.19
N GLU A 98 -2.95 10.08 6.80
CA GLU A 98 -3.89 10.98 6.09
C GLU A 98 -3.18 12.27 5.67
#